data_AF-A0A5M9MFU6-F1
#
_entry.id   AF-A0A5M9MFU6-F1
#
_cell.length_a   1.000
_cell.length_b   1.000
_cell.length_c   1.000
_cell.angle_alpha   90.00
_cell.angle_beta   90.00
_cell.angle_gamma   90.00
#
_symmetry.space_group_name_H-M   'P 1'
#
loop_
_entity.id
_entity.type
_entity.pdbx_description
1 polymer ?
#
loop_
_entity_poly.entity_id
_entity_poly.type
_entity_poly.pdbx_seq_one_letter_code
_entity_poly.pdbx_strand_id
1 'polypeptide(L)'
;MHRIMPTAALLHSTSAFPCQLFGMFSPNTIHVASIITTRRLVTTRSKSLSPFGLQLRPLWRQLSMSSSMQILSGQGQQPWANSPFTLITNTGIDARPEIPRDHQAHELARRMAHIHNLLLRALNASYNQCLSIRPDTPETRDFLLFNQCFYSMLQNHHNMEEESLFPAFGKVTGNPDVMAVNIQEHRRFETELQKFRDYIFNTDPKAYSGTQLKSHLEGLGPLLQEHLHNEIATLLDLHVVDSSTLKRVFDTAKRSSTGQSHDIFKYVAFLLPDSVVHSGNLCIDGKSC
;
A
#
# COMPACT_ATOMS: atom_id res chain seq x y z
N MET A 1 72.77 3.49 -18.82
CA MET A 1 72.36 2.17 -18.33
C MET A 1 70.87 2.01 -18.59
N HIS A 2 70.54 1.12 -19.53
CA HIS A 2 69.19 0.70 -19.88
C HIS A 2 68.52 -0.08 -18.74
N ARG A 3 67.18 -0.03 -18.65
CA ARG A 3 66.25 -1.17 -18.90
C ARG A 3 64.90 -0.95 -18.19
N ILE A 4 63.79 -0.84 -18.93
CA ILE A 4 62.84 -1.91 -19.35
C ILE A 4 61.60 -1.93 -18.44
N MET A 5 60.45 -1.61 -19.03
CA MET A 5 59.11 -2.03 -18.62
C MET A 5 58.96 -3.55 -18.75
N PRO A 6 58.01 -4.17 -18.04
CA PRO A 6 57.06 -4.94 -18.83
C PRO A 6 55.59 -4.75 -18.44
N THR A 7 54.81 -4.89 -19.50
CA THR A 7 53.36 -5.03 -19.68
C THR A 7 52.75 -6.30 -19.09
N ALA A 8 51.40 -6.23 -18.95
CA ALA A 8 50.38 -7.27 -19.09
C ALA A 8 49.85 -7.98 -17.82
N ALA A 9 48.55 -7.86 -17.57
CA ALA A 9 47.56 -8.88 -17.95
C ALA A 9 46.11 -8.42 -17.64
N LEU A 10 45.25 -8.44 -18.66
CA LEU A 10 43.79 -8.51 -18.53
C LEU A 10 43.43 -9.87 -17.91
N LEU A 11 42.52 -9.88 -16.92
CA LEU A 11 41.68 -11.05 -16.65
C LEU A 11 40.25 -10.60 -16.35
N HIS A 12 39.37 -10.95 -17.30
CA HIS A 12 37.93 -11.05 -17.08
C HIS A 12 37.66 -12.08 -15.97
N SER A 13 36.78 -11.74 -15.01
CA SER A 13 36.17 -12.71 -14.11
C SER A 13 34.66 -12.70 -14.33
N THR A 14 34.22 -13.66 -15.13
CA THR A 14 32.84 -14.12 -15.24
C THR A 14 32.61 -15.15 -14.13
N SER A 15 31.85 -14.81 -13.09
CA SER A 15 31.35 -15.80 -12.14
C SER A 15 29.90 -16.16 -12.48
N ALA A 16 29.75 -17.17 -13.33
CA ALA A 16 28.51 -17.91 -13.48
C ALA A 16 28.41 -18.91 -12.31
N PHE A 17 27.32 -18.84 -11.54
CA PHE A 17 26.99 -19.88 -10.55
C PHE A 17 26.14 -20.97 -11.22
N PRO A 18 26.46 -22.26 -11.02
CA PRO A 18 25.69 -23.37 -11.59
C PRO A 18 24.47 -23.68 -10.73
N CYS A 19 23.32 -23.86 -11.38
CA CYS A 19 22.05 -24.23 -10.78
C CYS A 19 21.67 -25.65 -11.22
N GLN A 20 21.92 -26.63 -10.35
CA GLN A 20 21.39 -28.00 -10.35
C GLN A 20 21.45 -28.44 -8.87
N LEU A 21 20.44 -28.98 -8.18
CA LEU A 21 19.50 -30.04 -8.50
C LEU A 21 18.39 -30.07 -7.41
N PHE A 22 17.46 -31.04 -7.52
CA PHE A 22 16.27 -31.36 -6.68
C PHE A 22 14.98 -30.68 -7.17
N GLY A 23 13.87 -31.38 -7.41
CA GLY A 23 13.52 -32.77 -7.19
C GLY A 23 11.98 -32.86 -7.22
N MET A 24 11.48 -33.78 -8.04
CA MET A 24 10.08 -34.19 -8.25
C MET A 24 9.08 -33.90 -7.11
N PHE A 25 7.92 -33.29 -7.41
CA PHE A 25 6.62 -33.71 -6.87
C PHE A 25 5.46 -33.36 -7.83
N SER A 26 4.55 -34.33 -7.98
CA SER A 26 3.36 -34.36 -8.83
C SER A 26 2.24 -33.43 -8.32
N PRO A 27 1.37 -32.87 -9.20
CA PRO A 27 0.24 -32.05 -8.76
C PRO A 27 -0.91 -32.93 -8.25
N ASN A 28 -1.35 -32.70 -7.00
CA ASN A 28 -2.57 -33.28 -6.46
C ASN A 28 -3.78 -32.42 -6.87
N THR A 29 -4.74 -33.10 -7.51
CA THR A 29 -6.07 -32.63 -7.89
C THR A 29 -6.91 -32.29 -6.65
N ILE A 30 -7.47 -31.09 -6.57
CA ILE A 30 -8.45 -30.71 -5.54
C ILE A 30 -9.86 -30.87 -6.13
N HIS A 31 -10.65 -31.76 -5.53
CA HIS A 31 -12.08 -31.93 -5.83
C HIS A 31 -12.92 -30.82 -5.18
N VAL A 32 -13.78 -30.19 -5.97
CA VAL A 32 -14.81 -29.24 -5.52
C VAL A 32 -15.99 -30.03 -4.95
N ALA A 33 -16.32 -29.83 -3.69
CA ALA A 33 -17.54 -30.37 -3.08
C ALA A 33 -18.67 -29.32 -3.11
N SER A 34 -19.73 -29.63 -3.86
CA SER A 34 -20.97 -28.85 -3.92
C SER A 34 -21.76 -28.95 -2.61
N ILE A 35 -22.13 -27.80 -2.05
CA ILE A 35 -23.07 -27.67 -0.94
C ILE A 35 -24.49 -27.79 -1.49
N ILE A 36 -25.22 -28.85 -1.13
CA ILE A 36 -26.67 -28.96 -1.35
C ILE A 36 -27.36 -28.71 0.00
N THR A 37 -28.12 -27.63 0.04
CA THR A 37 -29.05 -27.32 1.15
C THR A 37 -30.41 -27.92 0.81
N THR A 38 -30.96 -28.79 1.66
CA THR A 38 -32.41 -29.05 1.66
C THR A 38 -32.98 -29.09 3.07
N ARG A 39 -33.88 -28.13 3.30
CA ARG A 39 -34.81 -28.05 4.42
C ARG A 39 -35.68 -29.30 4.50
N ARG A 40 -35.99 -29.76 5.72
CA ARG A 40 -37.19 -30.58 5.95
C ARG A 40 -38.01 -30.03 7.11
N LEU A 41 -39.28 -29.77 6.78
CA LEU A 41 -40.34 -29.35 7.67
C LEU A 41 -40.64 -30.43 8.71
N VAL A 42 -40.88 -30.02 9.96
CA VAL A 42 -41.52 -30.83 10.99
C VAL A 42 -42.92 -30.28 11.21
N THR A 43 -43.91 -31.16 11.02
CA THR A 43 -45.32 -30.88 11.24
C THR A 43 -45.73 -31.12 12.69
N THR A 44 -46.74 -30.36 13.09
CA THR A 44 -47.30 -30.17 14.43
C THR A 44 -48.00 -31.39 15.03
N ARG A 45 -48.01 -31.48 16.37
CA ARG A 45 -49.18 -32.01 17.10
C ARG A 45 -49.36 -31.30 18.44
N SER A 46 -50.56 -30.74 18.61
CA SER A 46 -51.05 -30.04 19.80
C SER A 46 -51.43 -30.99 20.92
N LYS A 47 -51.24 -30.54 22.17
CA LYS A 47 -52.12 -30.88 23.30
C LYS A 47 -52.25 -29.67 24.21
N SER A 48 -53.49 -29.22 24.38
CA SER A 48 -53.92 -28.26 25.40
C SER A 48 -53.98 -28.95 26.77
N LEU A 49 -53.79 -28.16 27.84
CA LEU A 49 -54.66 -28.10 29.03
C LEU A 49 -54.07 -27.09 30.02
N SER A 50 -54.85 -26.07 30.34
CA SER A 50 -54.80 -25.29 31.58
C SER A 50 -56.16 -25.52 32.28
N PRO A 51 -56.31 -25.35 33.60
CA PRO A 51 -56.24 -24.01 34.19
C PRO A 51 -55.67 -23.98 35.62
N PHE A 52 -55.22 -22.83 36.09
CA PHE A 52 -55.57 -22.25 37.40
C PHE A 52 -54.87 -20.90 37.50
N GLY A 53 -55.66 -19.84 37.50
CA GLY A 53 -55.19 -18.47 37.66
C GLY A 53 -54.89 -18.16 39.12
N LEU A 54 -53.90 -17.30 39.33
CA LEU A 54 -53.94 -16.33 40.42
C LEU A 54 -53.28 -15.05 39.93
N GLN A 55 -54.01 -13.96 40.11
CA GLN A 55 -53.74 -12.62 39.63
C GLN A 55 -53.40 -11.75 40.84
N LEU A 56 -52.20 -11.17 40.91
CA LEU A 56 -51.89 -10.04 41.77
C LEU A 56 -50.88 -9.10 41.09
N ARG A 57 -51.29 -7.84 40.88
CA ARG A 57 -50.43 -6.67 40.60
C ARG A 57 -50.23 -5.89 41.93
N PRO A 58 -49.55 -4.72 41.93
CA PRO A 58 -48.10 -4.51 41.91
C PRO A 58 -47.63 -3.76 43.18
N LEU A 59 -46.36 -3.88 43.57
CA LEU A 59 -45.78 -3.00 44.61
C LEU A 59 -44.75 -2.07 43.97
N TRP A 60 -45.15 -0.82 43.74
CA TRP A 60 -44.22 0.28 43.50
C TRP A 60 -43.73 0.81 44.86
N ARG A 61 -42.41 0.83 45.08
CA ARG A 61 -41.67 2.04 45.52
C ARG A 61 -40.18 1.76 45.76
N GLN A 62 -39.37 2.48 44.98
CA GLN A 62 -38.16 3.21 45.38
C GLN A 62 -36.98 2.43 45.99
N LEU A 63 -35.99 2.14 45.14
CA LEU A 63 -34.64 2.64 45.38
C LEU A 63 -34.22 3.50 44.19
N SER A 64 -34.21 4.81 44.45
CA SER A 64 -33.54 5.80 43.63
C SER A 64 -32.04 5.64 43.83
N MET A 65 -31.36 5.14 42.80
CA MET A 65 -29.95 5.40 42.55
C MET A 65 -29.89 5.79 41.08
N SER A 66 -29.75 7.09 40.82
CA SER A 66 -29.35 7.61 39.52
C SER A 66 -27.96 7.08 39.18
N SER A 67 -27.90 5.89 38.57
CA SER A 67 -26.81 5.58 37.67
C SER A 67 -27.15 6.21 36.34
N SER A 68 -26.51 7.33 36.04
CA SER A 68 -26.46 7.91 34.72
C SER A 68 -26.26 6.77 33.72
N MET A 69 -27.27 6.49 32.89
CA MET A 69 -27.07 5.75 31.66
C MET A 69 -26.07 6.59 30.86
N GLN A 70 -24.80 6.24 30.96
CA GLN A 70 -23.86 6.55 29.89
C GLN A 70 -24.42 5.80 28.69
N ILE A 71 -25.09 6.55 27.83
CA ILE A 71 -25.34 6.17 26.46
C ILE A 71 -23.96 5.75 25.94
N LEU A 72 -23.77 4.46 25.69
CA LEU A 72 -22.68 3.94 24.87
C LEU A 72 -22.88 4.51 23.46
N SER A 73 -22.52 5.78 23.29
CA SER A 73 -22.52 6.46 22.02
C SER A 73 -21.29 5.99 21.26
N GLY A 74 -21.53 5.16 20.26
CA GLY A 74 -20.57 4.79 19.24
C GLY A 74 -19.73 3.57 19.60
N GLN A 75 -20.09 2.42 19.04
CA GLN A 75 -19.07 1.53 18.50
C GLN A 75 -18.11 2.40 17.68
N GLY A 76 -16.91 2.64 18.19
CA GLY A 76 -15.89 3.39 17.48
C GLY A 76 -15.65 2.68 16.16
N GLN A 77 -16.16 3.26 15.08
CA GLN A 77 -15.80 2.85 13.72
C GLN A 77 -14.27 2.84 13.70
N GLN A 78 -13.68 1.66 13.47
CA GLN A 78 -12.23 1.57 13.25
C GLN A 78 -11.88 2.64 12.22
N PRO A 79 -10.89 3.52 12.49
CA PRO A 79 -10.55 4.55 11.53
C PRO A 79 -10.25 3.88 10.20
N TRP A 80 -10.96 4.32 9.16
CA TRP A 80 -10.60 3.96 7.79
C TRP A 80 -9.12 4.30 7.56
N ALA A 81 -8.51 3.76 6.51
CA ALA A 81 -7.05 3.82 6.30
C ALA A 81 -6.48 5.21 5.92
N ASN A 82 -7.07 6.29 6.45
CA ASN A 82 -6.70 7.68 6.20
C ASN A 82 -5.78 8.26 7.29
N SER A 83 -5.49 7.50 8.35
CA SER A 83 -4.69 7.92 9.51
C SER A 83 -3.95 6.72 10.13
N PRO A 84 -2.83 6.92 10.85
CA PRO A 84 -2.27 8.21 11.30
C PRO A 84 -1.44 8.95 10.25
N PHE A 85 -0.96 8.26 9.21
CA PHE A 85 -0.15 8.89 8.18
C PHE A 85 -1.07 9.62 7.19
N THR A 86 -0.84 10.92 7.05
CA THR A 86 -1.76 11.85 6.38
C THR A 86 -1.75 11.64 4.88
N LEU A 87 -2.93 11.44 4.30
CA LEU A 87 -3.12 11.35 2.86
C LEU A 87 -2.81 12.69 2.16
N ILE A 88 -2.35 12.62 0.93
CA ILE A 88 -2.18 13.77 0.05
C ILE A 88 -3.57 14.25 -0.36
N THR A 89 -3.96 15.44 0.10
CA THR A 89 -5.26 16.06 -0.22
C THR A 89 -5.14 17.26 -1.14
N ASN A 90 -3.92 17.79 -1.30
CA ASN A 90 -3.61 18.93 -2.14
C ASN A 90 -2.35 18.61 -2.94
N THR A 91 -2.44 18.69 -4.26
CA THR A 91 -1.30 18.49 -5.17
C THR A 91 -0.48 19.75 -5.41
N GLY A 92 -0.93 20.92 -4.93
CA GLY A 92 -0.30 22.21 -5.18
C GLY A 92 -0.65 22.85 -6.52
N ILE A 93 -1.44 22.19 -7.37
CA ILE A 93 -1.80 22.65 -8.72
C ILE A 93 -2.49 24.03 -8.72
N ASP A 94 -3.39 24.28 -7.76
CA ASP A 94 -4.12 25.55 -7.71
C ASP A 94 -3.22 26.73 -7.30
N ALA A 95 -2.10 26.43 -6.62
CA ALA A 95 -1.11 27.42 -6.21
C ALA A 95 -0.08 27.76 -7.31
N ARG A 96 -0.20 27.15 -8.51
CA ARG A 96 0.73 27.32 -9.64
C ARG A 96 0.03 27.86 -10.90
N PRO A 97 -0.54 29.09 -10.87
CA PRO A 97 -1.28 29.66 -12.00
C PRO A 97 -0.43 29.93 -13.24
N GLU A 98 0.89 29.95 -13.12
CA GLU A 98 1.85 30.13 -14.21
C GLU A 98 2.00 28.87 -15.09
N ILE A 99 1.57 27.70 -14.61
CA ILE A 99 1.58 26.46 -15.38
C ILE A 99 0.27 26.37 -16.18
N PRO A 100 0.30 26.22 -17.52
CA PRO A 100 -0.91 26.01 -18.31
C PRO A 100 -1.75 24.85 -17.75
N ARG A 101 -3.08 25.02 -17.68
CA ARG A 101 -3.96 24.05 -17.01
C ARG A 101 -3.94 22.66 -17.66
N ASP A 102 -3.66 22.61 -18.96
CA ASP A 102 -3.49 21.41 -19.78
C ASP A 102 -2.04 20.89 -19.84
N HIS A 103 -1.12 21.47 -19.08
CA HIS A 103 0.26 21.02 -19.02
C HIS A 103 0.38 19.63 -18.39
N GLN A 104 1.22 18.76 -18.97
CA GLN A 104 1.42 17.39 -18.51
C GLN A 104 1.95 17.30 -17.07
N ALA A 105 2.66 18.31 -16.57
CA ALA A 105 3.15 18.36 -15.18
C ALA A 105 2.01 18.22 -14.15
N HIS A 106 0.83 18.83 -14.42
CA HIS A 106 -0.35 18.65 -13.58
C HIS A 106 -0.83 17.19 -13.55
N GLU A 107 -0.80 16.52 -14.70
CA GLU A 107 -1.22 15.13 -14.81
C GLU A 107 -0.24 14.19 -14.08
N LEU A 108 1.06 14.45 -14.17
CA LEU A 108 2.07 13.72 -13.38
C LEU A 108 1.82 13.87 -11.88
N ALA A 109 1.64 15.10 -11.40
CA ALA A 109 1.36 15.38 -10.00
C ALA A 109 0.09 14.68 -9.49
N ARG A 110 -0.99 14.70 -10.29
CA ARG A 110 -2.24 13.98 -9.95
C ARG A 110 -2.03 12.48 -9.89
N ARG A 111 -1.40 11.87 -10.89
CA ARG A 111 -1.14 10.42 -10.93
C ARG A 111 -0.29 9.98 -9.76
N MET A 112 0.75 10.74 -9.46
CA MET A 112 1.65 10.43 -8.36
C MET A 112 0.91 10.48 -7.02
N ALA A 113 0.13 11.54 -6.78
CA ALA A 113 -0.70 11.65 -5.58
C ALA A 113 -1.70 10.48 -5.41
N HIS A 114 -2.24 9.93 -6.50
CA HIS A 114 -3.12 8.76 -6.43
C HIS A 114 -2.38 7.50 -5.98
N ILE A 115 -1.23 7.20 -6.59
CA ILE A 115 -0.42 6.04 -6.24
C ILE A 115 0.10 6.17 -4.81
N HIS A 116 0.57 7.36 -4.45
CA HIS A 116 1.04 7.66 -3.09
C HIS A 116 -0.05 7.50 -2.04
N ASN A 117 -1.30 7.88 -2.36
CA ASN A 117 -2.42 7.64 -1.47
C ASN A 117 -2.85 6.17 -1.37
N LEU A 118 -2.53 5.33 -2.36
CA LEU A 118 -2.66 3.87 -2.23
C LEU A 118 -1.60 3.33 -1.26
N LEU A 119 -0.34 3.78 -1.40
CA LEU A 119 0.76 3.43 -0.50
C LEU A 119 0.48 3.84 0.95
N LEU A 120 0.04 5.08 1.17
CA LEU A 120 -0.30 5.60 2.50
C LEU A 120 -1.48 4.86 3.13
N ARG A 121 -2.48 4.47 2.33
CA ARG A 121 -3.60 3.64 2.83
C ARG A 121 -3.13 2.25 3.23
N ALA A 122 -2.26 1.62 2.46
CA ALA A 122 -1.70 0.33 2.84
C ALA A 122 -0.88 0.43 4.15
N LEU A 123 -0.05 1.47 4.28
CA LEU A 123 0.71 1.77 5.49
C LEU A 123 -0.21 1.99 6.71
N ASN A 124 -1.26 2.79 6.56
CA ASN A 124 -2.24 3.05 7.61
C ASN A 124 -3.01 1.78 8.01
N ALA A 125 -3.41 0.95 7.03
CA ALA A 125 -4.07 -0.31 7.30
C ALA A 125 -3.17 -1.26 8.11
N SER A 126 -1.89 -1.37 7.74
CA SER A 126 -0.88 -2.11 8.51
C SER A 126 -0.74 -1.57 9.94
N TYR A 127 -0.65 -0.24 10.08
CA TYR A 127 -0.50 0.41 11.39
C TYR A 127 -1.71 0.17 12.30
N ASN A 128 -2.92 0.33 11.76
CA ASN A 128 -4.16 0.26 12.54
C ASN A 128 -4.47 -1.18 12.98
N GLN A 129 -4.12 -2.18 12.17
CA GLN A 129 -4.47 -3.57 12.45
C GLN A 129 -3.39 -4.32 13.26
N CYS A 130 -2.13 -3.91 13.21
CA CYS A 130 -1.01 -4.72 13.71
C CYS A 130 -1.18 -5.25 15.15
N LEU A 131 -1.71 -4.46 16.08
CA LEU A 131 -1.91 -4.86 17.47
C LEU A 131 -3.11 -5.80 17.71
N SER A 132 -4.05 -5.84 16.78
CA SER A 132 -5.29 -6.62 16.91
C SER A 132 -5.15 -8.05 16.37
N ILE A 133 -4.10 -8.32 15.57
CA ILE A 133 -3.84 -9.62 14.96
C ILE A 133 -3.23 -10.57 16.00
N ARG A 134 -3.84 -11.76 16.14
CA ARG A 134 -3.41 -12.79 17.11
C ARG A 134 -2.46 -13.78 16.47
N PRO A 135 -1.27 -14.06 17.06
CA PRO A 135 -0.31 -15.03 16.51
C PRO A 135 -0.90 -16.42 16.27
N ASP A 136 -0.27 -17.17 15.37
CA ASP A 136 -0.63 -18.54 14.96
C ASP A 136 -2.07 -18.72 14.42
N THR A 137 -2.60 -17.69 13.78
CA THR A 137 -3.94 -17.73 13.14
C THR A 137 -3.85 -17.66 11.62
N PRO A 138 -4.89 -18.10 10.88
CA PRO A 138 -5.02 -17.79 9.45
C PRO A 138 -4.91 -16.29 9.17
N GLU A 139 -5.54 -15.46 10.00
CA GLU A 139 -5.51 -14.00 9.85
C GLU A 139 -4.10 -13.42 9.96
N THR A 140 -3.22 -14.01 10.79
CA THR A 140 -1.80 -13.59 10.84
C THR A 140 -1.05 -13.91 9.57
N ARG A 141 -1.32 -15.07 8.95
CA ARG A 141 -0.69 -15.45 7.67
C ARG A 141 -1.10 -14.47 6.58
N ASP A 142 -2.39 -14.19 6.48
CA ASP A 142 -2.94 -13.25 5.52
C ASP A 142 -2.43 -11.82 5.76
N PHE A 143 -2.29 -11.42 7.03
CA PHE A 143 -1.80 -10.10 7.38
C PHE A 143 -0.30 -9.92 7.09
N LEU A 144 0.53 -10.93 7.33
CA LEU A 144 1.94 -10.92 6.91
C LEU A 144 2.04 -10.84 5.37
N LEU A 145 1.24 -11.61 4.65
CA LEU A 145 1.18 -11.55 3.19
C LEU A 145 0.72 -10.18 2.67
N PHE A 146 -0.30 -9.57 3.29
CA PHE A 146 -0.75 -8.21 2.98
C PHE A 146 0.41 -7.20 3.08
N ASN A 147 1.18 -7.27 4.16
CA ASN A 147 2.34 -6.40 4.36
C ASN A 147 3.45 -6.68 3.33
N GLN A 148 3.66 -7.94 2.93
CA GLN A 148 4.62 -8.29 1.86
C GLN A 148 4.19 -7.72 0.51
N CYS A 149 2.89 -7.73 0.21
CA CYS A 149 2.33 -7.06 -0.97
C CYS A 149 2.54 -5.54 -0.91
N PHE A 150 2.29 -4.91 0.25
CA PHE A 150 2.57 -3.48 0.45
C PHE A 150 4.06 -3.16 0.21
N TYR A 151 4.98 -3.91 0.83
CA TYR A 151 6.41 -3.76 0.60
C TYR A 151 6.78 -3.89 -0.89
N SER A 152 6.27 -4.92 -1.56
CA SER A 152 6.57 -5.17 -2.97
C SER A 152 6.07 -4.05 -3.88
N MET A 153 4.86 -3.54 -3.61
CA MET A 153 4.29 -2.39 -4.32
C MET A 153 5.16 -1.15 -4.13
N LEU A 154 5.57 -0.85 -2.89
CA LEU A 154 6.41 0.30 -2.57
C LEU A 154 7.80 0.21 -3.21
N GLN A 155 8.46 -0.95 -3.10
CA GLN A 155 9.78 -1.18 -3.68
C GLN A 155 9.76 -1.03 -5.21
N ASN A 156 8.75 -1.61 -5.88
CA ASN A 156 8.66 -1.53 -7.33
C ASN A 156 8.34 -0.12 -7.82
N HIS A 157 7.54 0.64 -7.06
CA HIS A 157 7.27 2.04 -7.31
C HIS A 157 8.58 2.85 -7.36
N HIS A 158 9.39 2.78 -6.29
CA HIS A 158 10.67 3.51 -6.24
C HIS A 158 11.73 2.98 -7.22
N ASN A 159 11.81 1.65 -7.44
CA ASN A 159 12.74 1.09 -8.42
C ASN A 159 12.44 1.64 -9.81
N MET A 160 11.17 1.69 -10.20
CA MET A 160 10.79 2.25 -11.50
C MET A 160 11.19 3.73 -11.62
N GLU A 161 10.99 4.50 -10.55
CA GLU A 161 11.37 5.90 -10.52
C GLU A 161 12.86 6.07 -10.75
N GLU A 162 13.70 5.39 -9.98
CA GLU A 162 15.15 5.53 -10.08
C GLU A 162 15.77 4.88 -11.33
N GLU A 163 15.21 3.76 -11.79
CA GLU A 163 15.75 3.02 -12.95
C GLU A 163 15.26 3.56 -14.29
N SER A 164 14.10 4.22 -14.32
CA SER A 164 13.46 4.62 -15.58
C SER A 164 13.01 6.09 -15.60
N LEU A 165 12.20 6.52 -14.64
CA LEU A 165 11.49 7.79 -14.76
C LEU A 165 12.40 8.99 -14.48
N PHE A 166 13.14 8.98 -13.37
CA PHE A 166 14.05 10.04 -12.97
C PHE A 166 15.19 10.24 -13.98
N PRO A 167 15.86 9.18 -14.50
CA PRO A 167 16.85 9.35 -15.57
C PRO A 167 16.25 9.97 -16.84
N ALA A 168 15.01 9.61 -17.18
CA ALA A 168 14.35 10.16 -18.37
C ALA A 168 14.01 11.64 -18.19
N PHE A 169 13.57 12.05 -17.00
CA PHE A 169 13.40 13.47 -16.65
C PHE A 169 14.72 14.24 -16.70
N GLY A 170 15.80 13.69 -16.16
CA GLY A 170 17.10 14.31 -16.22
C GLY A 170 17.59 14.55 -17.65
N LYS A 171 17.30 13.62 -18.56
CA LYS A 171 17.62 13.75 -19.98
C LYS A 171 16.84 14.88 -20.68
N VAL A 172 15.53 14.99 -20.45
CA VAL A 172 14.71 15.99 -21.16
C VAL A 172 14.79 17.39 -20.57
N THR A 173 15.16 17.50 -19.30
CA THR A 173 15.45 18.78 -18.64
C THR A 173 16.87 19.26 -18.93
N GLY A 174 17.77 18.36 -19.37
CA GLY A 174 19.21 18.63 -19.46
C GLY A 174 19.88 18.73 -18.09
N ASN A 175 19.18 18.38 -17.01
CA ASN A 175 19.68 18.42 -15.63
C ASN A 175 19.58 17.01 -15.02
N PRO A 176 20.69 16.25 -14.92
CA PRO A 176 20.66 14.90 -14.33
C PRO A 176 20.22 14.88 -12.87
N ASP A 177 20.34 16.00 -12.16
CA ASP A 177 20.03 16.13 -10.74
C ASP A 177 18.61 16.67 -10.48
N VAL A 178 17.75 16.75 -11.51
CA VAL A 178 16.40 17.33 -11.37
C VAL A 178 15.52 16.60 -10.34
N MET A 179 15.77 15.31 -10.08
CA MET A 179 15.08 14.49 -9.07
C MET A 179 15.99 14.12 -7.87
N ALA A 180 17.13 14.79 -7.69
CA ALA A 180 18.12 14.39 -6.67
C ALA A 180 17.58 14.45 -5.24
N VAL A 181 16.67 15.39 -4.94
CA VAL A 181 15.98 15.47 -3.64
C VAL A 181 15.18 14.20 -3.38
N ASN A 182 14.40 13.73 -4.36
CA ASN A 182 13.57 12.53 -4.21
C ASN A 182 14.42 11.27 -4.04
N ILE A 183 15.52 11.15 -4.78
CA ILE A 183 16.51 10.06 -4.59
C ILE A 183 17.11 10.11 -3.18
N GLN A 184 17.43 11.30 -2.67
CA GLN A 184 17.96 11.45 -1.31
C GLN A 184 16.91 11.07 -0.25
N GLU A 185 15.64 11.37 -0.49
CA GLU A 185 14.53 10.94 0.37
C GLU A 185 14.34 9.42 0.35
N HIS A 186 14.45 8.76 -0.80
CA HIS A 186 14.47 7.29 -0.88
C HIS A 186 15.55 6.70 0.03
N ARG A 187 16.76 7.22 -0.07
CA ARG A 187 17.88 6.78 0.78
C ARG A 187 17.62 7.01 2.26
N ARG A 188 16.85 8.04 2.65
CA ARG A 188 16.56 8.36 4.06
C ARG A 188 15.71 7.27 4.72
N PHE A 189 14.74 6.68 4.02
CA PHE A 189 13.89 5.63 4.61
C PHE A 189 14.33 4.20 4.28
N GLU A 190 15.28 4.00 3.37
CA GLU A 190 15.71 2.67 2.90
C GLU A 190 16.08 1.73 4.06
N THR A 191 16.80 2.22 5.07
CA THR A 191 17.17 1.39 6.22
C THR A 191 15.95 0.90 7.02
N GLU A 192 14.95 1.76 7.23
CA GLU A 192 13.73 1.39 7.94
C GLU A 192 12.83 0.49 7.08
N LEU A 193 12.83 0.70 5.77
CA LEU A 193 12.13 -0.15 4.80
C LEU A 193 12.69 -1.59 4.82
N GLN A 194 14.02 -1.76 4.88
CA GLN A 194 14.63 -3.08 4.98
C GLN A 194 14.33 -3.77 6.32
N LYS A 195 14.30 -3.04 7.44
CA LYS A 195 13.87 -3.62 8.73
C LYS A 195 12.43 -4.13 8.68
N PHE A 196 11.53 -3.32 8.10
CA PHE A 196 10.13 -3.71 7.90
C PHE A 196 10.02 -4.96 7.03
N ARG A 197 10.72 -4.99 5.88
CA ARG A 197 10.81 -6.13 4.98
C ARG A 197 11.30 -7.38 5.71
N ASP A 198 12.41 -7.30 6.41
CA ASP A 198 13.01 -8.45 7.07
C ASP A 198 12.07 -9.04 8.13
N TYR A 199 11.32 -8.19 8.85
CA TYR A 199 10.29 -8.64 9.76
C TYR A 199 9.18 -9.42 9.04
N ILE A 200 8.56 -8.82 8.02
CA ILE A 200 7.36 -9.41 7.38
C ILE A 200 7.65 -10.66 6.55
N PHE A 201 8.86 -10.82 6.02
CA PHE A 201 9.25 -11.98 5.22
C PHE A 201 9.81 -13.13 6.05
N ASN A 202 10.45 -12.85 7.19
CA ASN A 202 11.11 -13.89 8.00
C ASN A 202 10.31 -14.28 9.26
N THR A 203 9.22 -13.60 9.59
CA THR A 203 8.39 -13.93 10.74
C THR A 203 7.49 -15.12 10.46
N ASP A 204 7.68 -16.21 11.21
CA ASP A 204 6.68 -17.27 11.28
C ASP A 204 5.40 -16.74 11.96
N PRO A 205 4.19 -17.08 11.49
CA PRO A 205 2.93 -16.62 12.10
C PRO A 205 2.83 -16.86 13.61
N LYS A 206 3.49 -17.90 14.15
CA LYS A 206 3.55 -18.18 15.59
C LYS A 206 4.40 -17.18 16.37
N ALA A 207 5.42 -16.63 15.71
CA ALA A 207 6.33 -15.64 16.27
C ALA A 207 5.86 -14.19 16.00
N TYR A 208 4.69 -14.01 15.38
CA TYR A 208 4.14 -12.69 15.12
C TYR A 208 4.02 -11.85 16.40
N SER A 209 4.38 -10.58 16.27
CA SER A 209 4.37 -9.61 17.35
C SER A 209 3.89 -8.27 16.79
N GLY A 210 2.62 -7.95 17.07
CA GLY A 210 2.02 -6.69 16.65
C GLY A 210 2.80 -5.46 17.13
N THR A 211 3.43 -5.53 18.31
CA THR A 211 4.25 -4.43 18.84
C THR A 211 5.55 -4.24 18.07
N GLN A 212 6.21 -5.32 17.63
CA GLN A 212 7.40 -5.22 16.77
C GLN A 212 7.05 -4.63 15.41
N LEU A 213 5.98 -5.15 14.77
CA LEU A 213 5.51 -4.59 13.50
C LEU A 213 5.15 -3.11 13.63
N LYS A 214 4.44 -2.72 14.69
CA LYS A 214 4.11 -1.31 14.98
C LYS A 214 5.38 -0.46 15.08
N SER A 215 6.41 -0.92 15.80
CA SER A 215 7.68 -0.21 15.92
C SER A 215 8.37 0.00 14.56
N HIS A 216 8.34 -1.00 13.67
CA HIS A 216 8.87 -0.84 12.31
C HIS A 216 8.07 0.21 11.51
N LEU A 217 6.74 0.19 11.61
CA LEU A 217 5.86 1.15 10.94
C LEU A 217 6.03 2.58 11.49
N GLU A 218 6.31 2.73 12.79
CA GLU A 218 6.61 4.03 13.43
C GLU A 218 7.96 4.61 12.99
N GLY A 219 8.94 3.74 12.71
CA GLY A 219 10.23 4.17 12.13
C GLY A 219 10.13 4.55 10.66
N LEU A 220 9.44 3.74 9.85
CA LEU A 220 9.30 3.94 8.41
C LEU A 220 8.31 5.08 8.06
N GLY A 221 7.16 5.10 8.72
CA GLY A 221 5.99 5.84 8.27
C GLY A 221 6.18 7.36 8.15
N PRO A 222 6.78 8.08 9.11
CA PRO A 222 7.01 9.51 8.99
C PRO A 222 7.93 9.88 7.82
N LEU A 223 9.00 9.10 7.61
CA LEU A 223 9.96 9.33 6.52
C LEU A 223 9.33 9.08 5.15
N LEU A 224 8.56 7.99 5.05
CA LEU A 224 7.84 7.66 3.83
C LEU A 224 6.76 8.71 3.53
N GLN A 225 5.98 9.13 4.52
CA GLN A 225 4.96 10.18 4.34
C GLN A 225 5.58 11.49 3.85
N GLU A 226 6.70 11.92 4.44
CA GLU A 226 7.42 13.14 4.01
C GLU A 226 7.78 13.06 2.52
N HIS A 227 8.44 11.97 2.10
CA HIS A 227 8.82 11.73 0.71
C HIS A 227 7.61 11.76 -0.25
N LEU A 228 6.56 11.00 0.07
CA LEU A 228 5.39 10.88 -0.80
C LEU A 228 4.67 12.22 -0.99
N HIS A 229 4.71 13.13 -0.02
CA HIS A 229 4.18 14.49 -0.18
C HIS A 229 5.12 15.38 -1.00
N ASN A 230 6.42 15.35 -0.70
CA ASN A 230 7.40 16.26 -1.30
C ASN A 230 7.56 16.05 -2.81
N GLU A 231 7.51 14.79 -3.28
CA GLU A 231 7.67 14.50 -4.71
C GLU A 231 6.63 15.18 -5.61
N ILE A 232 5.41 15.38 -5.10
CA ILE A 232 4.34 16.01 -5.89
C ILE A 232 4.75 17.42 -6.35
N ALA A 233 5.44 18.18 -5.48
CA ALA A 233 5.95 19.49 -5.82
C ALA A 233 7.09 19.43 -6.84
N THR A 234 8.03 18.50 -6.69
CA THR A 234 9.14 18.32 -7.66
C THR A 234 8.60 17.99 -9.06
N LEU A 235 7.56 17.15 -9.16
CA LEU A 235 6.94 16.80 -10.44
C LEU A 235 6.24 17.99 -11.10
N LEU A 236 5.68 18.92 -10.32
CA LEU A 236 5.13 20.17 -10.86
C LEU A 236 6.22 21.07 -11.46
N ASP A 237 7.41 21.09 -10.88
CA ASP A 237 8.54 21.89 -11.37
C ASP A 237 9.09 21.40 -12.72
N LEU A 238 8.70 20.21 -13.17
CA LEU A 238 8.95 19.75 -14.54
C LEU A 238 8.14 20.51 -15.61
N HIS A 239 7.31 21.49 -15.23
CA HIS A 239 6.62 22.37 -16.18
C HIS A 239 7.55 23.15 -17.12
N VAL A 240 8.85 23.20 -16.80
CA VAL A 240 9.87 23.82 -17.66
C VAL A 240 10.12 23.04 -18.95
N VAL A 241 9.71 21.76 -19.00
CA VAL A 241 9.77 20.91 -20.19
C VAL A 241 8.47 21.03 -20.97
N ASP A 242 8.55 21.13 -22.29
CA ASP A 242 7.38 21.10 -23.17
C ASP A 242 6.42 19.93 -22.84
N SER A 243 5.13 20.25 -22.70
CA SER A 243 4.06 19.33 -22.29
C SER A 243 4.05 18.03 -23.11
N SER A 244 4.18 18.13 -24.44
CA SER A 244 4.14 16.96 -25.34
C SER A 244 5.36 16.05 -25.17
N THR A 245 6.51 16.65 -24.88
CA THR A 245 7.76 15.95 -24.59
C THR A 245 7.68 15.23 -23.25
N LEU A 246 7.21 15.92 -22.21
CA LEU A 246 7.03 15.35 -20.88
C LEU A 246 6.04 14.17 -20.91
N LYS A 247 4.95 14.29 -21.69
CA LYS A 247 3.97 13.21 -21.88
C LYS A 247 4.61 11.99 -22.54
N ARG A 248 5.36 12.19 -23.62
CA ARG A 248 6.05 11.09 -24.33
C ARG A 248 7.05 10.35 -23.44
N VAL A 249 7.80 11.07 -22.60
CA VAL A 249 8.73 10.49 -21.64
C VAL A 249 7.98 9.58 -20.67
N PHE A 250 6.92 10.09 -20.05
CA PHE A 250 6.12 9.33 -19.09
C PHE A 250 5.49 8.08 -19.72
N ASP A 251 4.86 8.22 -20.89
CA ASP A 251 4.24 7.09 -21.60
C ASP A 251 5.27 6.00 -21.95
N THR A 252 6.51 6.40 -22.25
CA THR A 252 7.58 5.47 -22.59
C THR A 252 8.12 4.74 -21.35
N ALA A 253 8.36 5.47 -20.26
CA ALA A 253 8.75 4.88 -18.98
C ALA A 253 7.69 3.87 -18.48
N LYS A 254 6.41 4.23 -18.57
CA LYS A 254 5.28 3.33 -18.26
C LYS A 254 5.25 2.05 -19.09
N ARG A 255 5.49 2.14 -20.41
CA ARG A 255 5.50 0.94 -21.26
C ARG A 255 6.66 0.01 -20.93
N SER A 256 7.84 0.57 -20.68
CA SER A 256 9.03 -0.21 -20.30
C SER A 256 8.84 -0.94 -18.97
N SER A 257 8.12 -0.36 -18.01
CA SER A 257 7.84 -1.00 -16.72
C SER A 257 6.78 -2.10 -16.80
N THR A 258 5.77 -1.97 -17.68
CA THR A 258 4.71 -2.98 -17.84
C THR A 258 5.11 -4.24 -18.61
N GLY A 259 6.29 -4.24 -19.27
CA GLY A 259 6.75 -5.34 -20.12
C GLY A 259 7.34 -6.55 -19.41
N GLN A 260 7.45 -6.54 -18.08
CA GLN A 260 8.05 -7.64 -17.30
C GLN A 260 7.02 -8.27 -16.34
N SER A 261 6.73 -9.57 -16.47
CA SER A 261 6.05 -10.49 -15.49
C SER A 261 4.61 -10.23 -14.97
N HIS A 262 3.93 -11.32 -14.55
CA HIS A 262 2.47 -11.50 -14.38
C HIS A 262 1.87 -11.19 -12.98
N ASP A 263 2.60 -10.58 -12.05
CA ASP A 263 2.10 -10.34 -10.69
C ASP A 263 1.44 -8.95 -10.59
N ILE A 264 0.11 -8.91 -10.70
CA ILE A 264 -0.66 -7.66 -10.79
C ILE A 264 -0.43 -6.72 -9.59
N PHE A 265 -0.13 -7.27 -8.40
CA PHE A 265 0.14 -6.49 -7.19
C PHE A 265 1.49 -5.77 -7.26
N LYS A 266 2.42 -6.29 -8.07
CA LYS A 266 3.72 -5.65 -8.35
C LYS A 266 3.61 -4.45 -9.30
N TYR A 267 2.49 -4.33 -10.04
CA TYR A 267 2.29 -3.29 -11.06
C TYR A 267 1.08 -2.39 -10.79
N VAL A 268 0.44 -2.49 -9.62
CA VAL A 268 -0.73 -1.66 -9.31
C VAL A 268 -0.43 -0.16 -9.43
N ALA A 269 0.84 0.25 -9.23
CA ALA A 269 1.35 1.60 -9.49
C ALA A 269 1.06 2.10 -10.93
N PHE A 270 0.89 1.22 -11.91
CA PHE A 270 0.60 1.58 -13.31
C PHE A 270 -0.79 1.18 -13.81
N LEU A 271 -1.47 0.28 -13.09
CA LEU A 271 -2.73 -0.33 -13.51
C LEU A 271 -3.98 0.44 -13.09
N LEU A 272 -3.84 1.51 -12.29
CA LEU A 272 -4.95 2.42 -12.09
C LEU A 272 -5.33 3.02 -13.45
N PRO A 273 -6.53 2.72 -13.98
CA PRO A 273 -6.90 3.16 -15.31
C PRO A 273 -7.04 4.68 -15.36
N ASP A 274 -6.72 5.27 -16.50
CA ASP A 274 -6.83 6.72 -16.76
C ASP A 274 -8.25 7.28 -16.48
N SER A 275 -9.26 6.41 -16.44
CA SER A 275 -10.65 6.74 -16.09
C SER A 275 -10.88 7.13 -14.63
N VAL A 276 -9.95 6.84 -13.72
CA VAL A 276 -10.03 7.31 -12.31
C VAL A 276 -9.41 8.73 -12.16
N VAL A 277 -8.58 9.15 -13.13
CA VAL A 277 -7.73 10.37 -13.02
C VAL A 277 -8.41 11.63 -13.56
N HIS A 278 -9.59 11.52 -14.18
CA HIS A 278 -10.23 12.63 -14.93
C HIS A 278 -10.96 13.69 -14.09
N SER A 279 -11.14 13.51 -12.79
CA SER A 279 -11.74 14.54 -11.92
C SER A 279 -10.66 15.40 -11.27
N GLY A 280 -10.63 16.70 -11.59
CA GLY A 280 -9.61 17.66 -11.16
C GLY A 280 -9.43 17.85 -9.65
N ASN A 281 -10.22 17.18 -8.81
CA ASN A 281 -10.08 17.14 -7.37
C ASN A 281 -9.79 15.69 -6.94
N LEU A 282 -8.80 15.51 -6.07
CA LEU A 282 -8.49 14.22 -5.46
C LEU A 282 -9.61 13.87 -4.47
N CYS A 283 -10.72 13.31 -4.96
CA CYS A 283 -11.88 13.01 -4.11
C CYS A 283 -11.55 11.81 -3.22
N ILE A 284 -11.08 12.10 -2.01
CA ILE A 284 -10.87 11.11 -0.96
C ILE A 284 -12.25 10.69 -0.43
N ASP A 285 -12.61 9.43 -0.65
CA ASP A 285 -13.77 8.74 -0.08
C ASP A 285 -15.16 9.26 -0.53
N GLY A 286 -15.32 9.56 -1.82
CA GLY A 286 -16.65 9.82 -2.40
C GLY A 286 -17.36 11.06 -1.85
N LYS A 287 -16.66 11.91 -1.09
CA LYS A 287 -17.14 13.23 -0.72
C LYS A 287 -17.03 14.13 -1.94
N SER A 288 -18.14 14.79 -2.26
CA SER A 288 -18.29 15.66 -3.41
C SER A 288 -17.17 16.70 -3.45
N CYS A 289 -16.39 16.58 -4.51
CA CYS A 289 -15.72 17.65 -5.19
C CYS A 289 -16.80 18.49 -5.93
#